data_AF-A0A6G9H7H9-F1
#
_entry.id   AF-A0A6G9H7H9-F1
#
_cell.length_a   1.000
_cell.length_b   1.000
_cell.length_c   1.000
_cell.angle_alpha   90.00
_cell.angle_beta   90.00
_cell.angle_gamma   90.00
#
_symmetry.space_group_name_H-M   'P 1'
#
loop_
_entity.id
_entity.type
_entity.pdbx_description
1 polymer ?
#
loop_
_entity_poly.entity_id
_entity_poly.type
_entity_poly.pdbx_seq_one_letter_code
_entity_poly.pdbx_strand_id
1 'polypeptide(L)'
;MALSPRFALNSIALIAGAFLAVVAMAFTASVAGWIGFGVFTGIAVLGIVGAVFARKAAAKAGHGMLATVALWSLIASLVFSGTVLTWLVFAGGVAVVAVALGDLAAHELRTERVVHSLEVRRPAEHTSDTPARSSHIAA
;
A
#
# COMPACT_ATOMS: atom_id res chain seq x y z
N MET A 1 -17.64 -10.43 0.03
CA MET A 1 -16.80 -9.40 -0.63
C MET A 1 -15.35 -9.80 -0.42
N ALA A 2 -14.58 -10.05 -1.48
CA ALA A 2 -13.17 -10.39 -1.34
C ALA A 2 -12.34 -9.11 -1.18
N LEU A 3 -11.44 -9.07 -0.19
CA LEU A 3 -10.50 -7.96 -0.02
C LEU A 3 -9.53 -7.92 -1.20
N SER A 4 -9.23 -6.72 -1.69
CA SER A 4 -8.16 -6.53 -2.68
C SER A 4 -6.84 -7.05 -2.11
N PRO A 5 -6.06 -7.87 -2.85
CA PRO A 5 -4.76 -8.36 -2.38
C PRO A 5 -3.81 -7.24 -1.93
N ARG A 6 -3.90 -6.05 -2.57
CA ARG A 6 -3.10 -4.88 -2.18
C ARG A 6 -3.51 -4.33 -0.81
N PHE A 7 -4.82 -4.23 -0.58
CA PHE A 7 -5.36 -3.77 0.70
C PHE A 7 -4.95 -4.73 1.82
N ALA A 8 -5.06 -6.05 1.58
CA ALA A 8 -4.67 -7.06 2.55
C ALA A 8 -3.17 -6.99 2.88
N LEU A 9 -2.30 -6.91 1.86
CA LEU A 9 -0.85 -6.83 2.06
C LEU A 9 -0.45 -5.56 2.83
N ASN A 10 -0.97 -4.39 2.44
CA ASN A 10 -0.68 -3.14 3.14
C ASN A 10 -1.23 -3.14 4.57
N SER A 11 -2.39 -3.74 4.82
CA SER A 11 -2.94 -3.86 6.18
C SER A 11 -2.07 -4.75 7.06
N ILE A 12 -1.60 -5.89 6.54
CA ILE A 12 -0.65 -6.77 7.24
C ILE A 12 0.63 -6.01 7.57
N ALA A 13 1.19 -5.30 6.59
CA ALA A 13 2.41 -4.51 6.76
C ALA A 13 2.22 -3.40 7.81
N LEU A 14 1.09 -2.70 7.77
CA LEU A 14 0.76 -1.65 8.72
C LEU A 14 0.69 -2.18 10.16
N ILE A 15 -0.03 -3.28 10.37
CA ILE A 15 -0.15 -3.91 11.69
C ILE A 15 1.20 -4.41 12.16
N ALA A 16 1.96 -5.08 11.29
CA ALA A 16 3.27 -5.62 11.61
C ALA A 16 4.29 -4.51 11.93
N GLY A 17 4.30 -3.41 11.17
CA GLY A 17 5.18 -2.26 11.42
C GLY A 17 4.85 -1.55 12.73
N ALA A 18 3.56 -1.34 13.03
CA ALA A 18 3.13 -0.77 14.29
C ALA A 18 3.49 -1.67 15.48
N PHE A 19 3.31 -2.99 15.33
CA PHE A 19 3.76 -3.99 16.30
C PHE A 19 5.27 -3.89 16.55
N LEU A 20 6.09 -3.77 15.50
CA LEU A 20 7.54 -3.64 15.65
C LEU A 20 7.97 -2.36 16.37
N ALA A 21 7.26 -1.24 16.15
CA ALA A 21 7.51 0.00 16.89
C ALA A 21 7.28 -0.20 18.40
N VAL A 22 6.24 -0.93 18.78
CA VAL A 22 5.97 -1.28 20.18
C VAL A 22 7.03 -2.25 20.72
N VAL A 23 7.37 -3.29 19.96
CA VAL A 23 8.39 -4.28 20.35
C VAL A 23 9.73 -3.63 20.65
N ALA A 24 10.15 -2.67 19.82
CA ALA A 24 11.41 -1.95 20.00
C ALA A 24 11.46 -1.19 21.34
N MET A 25 10.33 -0.71 21.84
CA MET A 25 10.24 0.05 23.09
C MET A 25 9.94 -0.82 24.32
N ALA A 26 9.35 -2.00 24.11
CA ALA A 26 8.93 -2.89 25.20
C ALA A 26 9.97 -3.94 25.58
N PHE A 27 10.85 -4.33 24.65
CA PHE A 27 11.81 -5.41 24.84
C PHE A 27 13.26 -4.93 24.77
N THR A 28 14.16 -5.80 25.24
CA THR A 28 15.61 -5.56 25.08
C THR A 28 15.99 -5.55 23.60
N ALA A 29 17.08 -4.86 23.26
CA ALA A 29 17.58 -4.75 21.89
C ALA A 29 17.75 -6.11 21.20
N SER A 30 18.27 -7.11 21.92
CA SER A 30 18.45 -8.47 21.38
C SER A 30 17.13 -9.14 21.01
N VAL A 31 16.13 -9.08 21.90
CA VAL A 31 14.80 -9.66 21.65
C VAL A 31 14.09 -8.91 20.51
N ALA A 32 14.14 -7.58 20.53
CA ALA A 32 13.57 -6.74 19.47
C ALA A 32 14.24 -7.00 18.11
N GLY A 33 15.56 -7.23 18.08
CA GLY A 33 16.30 -7.57 16.87
C GLY A 33 15.85 -8.89 16.24
N TRP A 34 15.71 -9.95 17.04
CA TRP A 34 15.24 -11.25 16.53
C TRP A 34 13.79 -11.22 16.06
N ILE A 35 12.91 -10.53 16.78
CA ILE A 35 11.51 -10.32 16.34
C ILE A 35 11.49 -9.48 15.06
N GLY A 36 12.25 -8.38 15.03
CA GLY A 36 12.41 -7.51 13.87
C GLY A 36 12.87 -8.29 12.64
N PHE A 37 13.93 -9.09 12.77
CA PHE A 37 14.43 -9.96 11.71
C PHE A 37 13.32 -10.86 11.13
N GLY A 38 12.58 -11.59 11.97
CA GLY A 38 11.51 -12.48 11.51
C GLY A 38 10.39 -11.74 10.78
N VAL A 39 9.89 -10.65 11.38
CA VAL A 39 8.79 -9.86 10.80
C VAL A 39 9.20 -9.16 9.52
N PHE A 40 10.36 -8.49 9.50
CA PHE A 40 10.85 -7.83 8.28
C PHE A 40 11.14 -8.83 7.17
N THR A 41 11.58 -10.05 7.49
CA THR A 41 11.71 -11.12 6.49
C THR A 41 10.36 -11.47 5.87
N GLY A 42 9.32 -11.65 6.68
CA GLY A 42 7.97 -11.90 6.19
C GLY A 42 7.45 -10.79 5.28
N ILE A 43 7.63 -9.52 5.69
CA ILE A 43 7.22 -8.36 4.90
C ILE A 43 8.03 -8.26 3.59
N ALA A 44 9.35 -8.50 3.63
CA ALA A 44 10.19 -8.47 2.44
C ALA A 44 9.74 -9.52 1.42
N VAL A 45 9.49 -10.76 1.86
CA VAL A 45 9.00 -11.83 0.99
C VAL A 45 7.64 -11.47 0.41
N LEU A 46 6.67 -11.04 1.23
CA LEU A 46 5.35 -10.64 0.76
C LEU A 46 5.41 -9.46 -0.22
N GLY A 47 6.24 -8.46 0.07
CA GLY A 47 6.46 -7.31 -0.81
C GLY A 47 7.07 -7.71 -2.16
N ILE A 48 8.08 -8.59 -2.16
CA ILE A 48 8.71 -9.10 -3.39
C ILE A 48 7.69 -9.89 -4.22
N VAL A 49 7.00 -10.85 -3.60
CA VAL A 49 5.95 -11.65 -4.25
C VAL A 49 4.86 -10.73 -4.79
N GLY A 50 4.38 -9.79 -3.99
CA GLY A 50 3.40 -8.79 -4.40
C GLY A 50 3.86 -7.95 -5.57
N ALA A 51 5.14 -7.57 -5.64
CA ALA A 51 5.70 -6.78 -6.73
C ALA A 51 5.89 -7.61 -8.01
N VAL A 52 6.26 -8.88 -7.89
CA VAL A 52 6.42 -9.81 -9.02
C VAL A 52 5.08 -10.11 -9.69
N PHE A 53 4.03 -10.37 -8.89
CA PHE A 53 2.70 -10.71 -9.42
C PHE A 53 1.81 -9.48 -9.69
N ALA A 54 2.28 -8.28 -9.40
CA ALA A 54 1.56 -7.04 -9.67
C ALA A 54 1.44 -6.76 -11.17
N ARG A 55 0.20 -6.64 -11.67
CA ARG A 55 -0.07 -6.29 -13.08
C ARG A 55 0.02 -4.78 -13.40
N LYS A 56 -0.16 -3.92 -12.39
CA LYS A 56 -0.16 -2.46 -12.55
C LYS A 56 1.17 -1.90 -12.05
N ALA A 57 1.78 -0.98 -12.78
CA ALA A 57 3.05 -0.35 -12.40
C ALA A 57 3.01 0.29 -10.99
N ALA A 58 1.89 0.93 -10.62
CA ALA A 58 1.69 1.46 -9.28
C ALA A 58 1.69 0.38 -8.18
N ALA A 59 1.16 -0.82 -8.47
CA ALA A 59 1.22 -1.97 -7.55
C ALA A 59 2.62 -2.49 -7.38
N LYS A 60 3.33 -2.61 -8.50
CA LYS A 60 4.72 -3.04 -8.50
C LYS A 60 5.60 -2.06 -7.71
N ALA A 61 5.40 -0.75 -7.89
CA ALA A 61 6.14 0.28 -7.17
C ALA A 61 5.85 0.27 -5.65
N GLY A 62 4.58 0.21 -5.25
CA GLY A 62 4.21 0.18 -3.83
C GLY A 62 4.76 -1.05 -3.09
N HIS A 63 4.50 -2.24 -3.63
CA HIS A 63 5.01 -3.49 -3.05
C HIS A 63 6.54 -3.58 -3.13
N GLY A 64 7.15 -3.05 -4.19
CA GLY A 64 8.61 -2.98 -4.34
C GLY A 64 9.25 -2.08 -3.29
N MET A 65 8.69 -0.89 -3.05
CA MET A 65 9.17 0.01 -2.01
C MET A 65 9.06 -0.62 -0.62
N LEU A 66 7.92 -1.27 -0.35
CA LEU A 66 7.73 -2.01 0.91
C LEU A 66 8.76 -3.12 1.09
N ALA A 67 9.04 -3.89 0.03
CA ALA A 67 10.08 -4.91 0.03
C ALA A 67 11.47 -4.32 0.30
N THR A 68 11.82 -3.20 -0.34
CA THR A 68 13.12 -2.54 -0.14
C THR A 68 13.31 -2.08 1.29
N VAL A 69 12.31 -1.42 1.89
CA VAL A 69 12.37 -0.97 3.30
C VAL A 69 12.49 -2.16 4.25
N ALA A 70 11.70 -3.22 4.03
CA ALA A 70 11.77 -4.42 4.86
C ALA A 70 13.12 -5.14 4.71
N LEU A 71 13.68 -5.22 3.50
CA LEU A 71 14.98 -5.83 3.25
C LEU A 71 16.11 -5.06 3.92
N TRP A 72 16.10 -3.73 3.86
CA TRP A 72 17.04 -2.92 4.63
C TRP A 72 16.92 -3.20 6.13
N SER A 73 15.68 -3.21 6.64
CA SER A 73 15.42 -3.33 8.08
C SER A 73 15.76 -4.72 8.65
N LEU A 74 15.57 -5.80 7.86
CA LEU A 74 16.01 -7.13 8.28
C LEU A 74 17.55 -7.24 8.30
N ILE A 75 18.25 -6.63 7.34
CA ILE A 75 19.72 -6.56 7.35
C ILE A 75 20.19 -5.79 8.58
N ALA A 76 19.59 -4.64 8.85
CA ALA A 76 19.90 -3.85 10.04
C ALA A 76 19.72 -4.64 11.34
N SER A 77 18.70 -5.50 11.41
CA SER A 77 18.41 -6.34 12.57
C SER A 77 19.49 -7.39 12.85
N LEU A 78 20.28 -7.78 11.84
CA LEU A 78 21.36 -8.75 11.97
C LEU A 78 22.74 -8.11 12.18
N VAL A 79 22.93 -6.89 11.67
CA VAL A 79 24.24 -6.22 11.64
C VAL A 79 24.49 -5.36 12.87
N PHE A 80 23.45 -4.70 13.39
CA PHE A 80 23.59 -3.76 14.49
C PHE A 80 23.22 -4.38 15.84
N SER A 81 23.66 -3.74 16.93
CA SER A 81 23.38 -4.19 18.30
C SER A 81 23.17 -3.01 19.26
N GLY A 82 22.76 -3.31 20.50
CA GLY A 82 22.58 -2.33 21.57
C GLY A 82 21.54 -1.26 21.24
N THR A 83 21.77 -0.04 21.73
CA THR A 83 20.84 1.09 21.56
C THR A 83 20.57 1.43 20.09
N VAL A 84 21.58 1.29 19.22
CA VAL A 84 21.42 1.55 17.78
C VAL A 84 20.41 0.58 17.17
N LEU A 85 20.50 -0.71 17.51
CA LEU A 85 19.55 -1.71 17.03
C LEU A 85 18.11 -1.39 17.47
N THR A 86 17.89 -0.99 18.72
CA THR A 86 16.56 -0.58 19.22
C THR A 86 15.94 0.51 18.34
N TRP A 87 16.71 1.57 18.05
CA TRP A 87 16.21 2.67 17.21
C TRP A 87 16.03 2.28 15.75
N LEU A 88 16.86 1.38 15.22
CA LEU A 88 16.71 0.89 13.84
C LEU A 88 15.47 0.00 13.68
N VAL A 89 15.16 -0.86 14.64
CA VAL A 89 13.92 -1.66 14.62
C VAL A 89 12.70 -0.75 14.72
N PHE A 90 12.73 0.26 15.60
CA PHE A 90 11.67 1.25 15.72
C PHE A 90 11.47 2.03 14.41
N ALA A 91 12.55 2.61 13.87
CA ALA A 91 12.51 3.37 12.63
C ALA A 91 12.07 2.52 11.44
N GLY A 92 12.52 1.26 11.36
CA GLY A 92 12.07 0.30 10.35
C GLY A 92 10.58 0.00 10.45
N GLY A 93 10.06 -0.19 11.67
CA GLY A 93 8.62 -0.36 11.92
C GLY A 93 7.81 0.85 11.45
N VAL A 94 8.24 2.06 11.80
CA VAL A 94 7.61 3.32 11.38
C VAL A 94 7.68 3.50 9.86
N ALA A 95 8.81 3.19 9.23
CA ALA A 95 8.99 3.29 7.79
C ALA A 95 8.05 2.32 7.04
N VAL A 96 7.88 1.10 7.53
CA VAL A 96 6.91 0.13 7.00
C VAL A 96 5.48 0.69 7.09
N VAL A 97 5.08 1.26 8.23
CA VAL A 97 3.76 1.88 8.39
C VAL A 97 3.56 3.02 7.40
N ALA A 98 4.57 3.90 7.26
CA ALA A 98 4.50 5.04 6.35
C ALA A 98 4.34 4.60 4.89
N VAL A 99 5.08 3.58 4.45
CA VAL A 99 4.96 3.03 3.09
C VAL A 99 3.60 2.38 2.88
N ALA A 100 3.12 1.58 3.83
CA ALA A 100 1.82 0.91 3.74
C ALA A 100 0.66 1.91 3.67
N LEU A 101 0.68 2.95 4.50
CA LEU A 101 -0.29 4.05 4.44
C LEU A 101 -0.18 4.82 3.13
N GLY A 102 1.03 5.10 2.66
CA GLY A 102 1.27 5.78 1.40
C GLY A 102 0.68 5.03 0.20
N ASP A 103 0.90 3.71 0.10
CA ASP A 103 0.33 2.91 -0.99
C ASP A 103 -1.20 2.80 -0.90
N LEU A 104 -1.76 2.69 0.31
CA LEU A 104 -3.22 2.71 0.53
C LEU A 104 -3.83 4.05 0.11
N ALA A 105 -3.28 5.18 0.58
CA ALA A 105 -3.77 6.50 0.22
C ALA A 105 -3.67 6.75 -1.30
N ALA A 106 -2.55 6.36 -1.92
CA ALA A 106 -2.38 6.46 -3.36
C ALA A 106 -3.36 5.55 -4.13
N HIS A 107 -3.73 4.41 -3.56
CA HIS A 107 -4.74 3.53 -4.13
C HIS A 107 -6.14 4.15 -4.08
N GLU A 108 -6.56 4.67 -2.93
CA GLU A 108 -7.88 5.26 -2.74
C GLU A 108 -8.06 6.51 -3.59
N LEU A 109 -7.09 7.43 -3.59
CA LEU A 109 -7.12 8.64 -4.43
C LEU A 109 -7.24 8.31 -5.92
N ARG A 110 -6.61 7.22 -6.38
CA ARG A 110 -6.75 6.77 -7.77
C ARG A 110 -8.14 6.21 -8.04
N THR A 111 -8.71 5.47 -7.09
CA THR A 111 -10.07 4.92 -7.21
C THR A 111 -11.09 6.04 -7.27
N GLU A 112 -11.01 7.02 -6.36
CA GLU A 112 -11.88 8.21 -6.33
C GLU A 112 -11.76 9.01 -7.63
N ARG A 113 -10.54 9.27 -8.12
CA ARG A 113 -10.33 9.98 -9.38
C ARG A 113 -10.99 9.29 -10.57
N VAL A 114 -10.95 7.95 -10.61
CA VAL A 114 -11.61 7.17 -11.67
C VAL A 114 -13.12 7.29 -11.55
N VAL A 115 -13.69 7.07 -10.36
CA VAL A 115 -15.13 7.19 -10.12
C VAL A 115 -15.64 8.58 -10.50
N HIS A 116 -14.96 9.63 -10.02
CA HIS A 116 -15.31 11.01 -10.33
C HIS A 116 -15.25 11.32 -11.84
N SER A 117 -14.26 10.78 -12.55
CA SER A 117 -14.16 10.97 -14.01
C SER A 117 -15.29 10.30 -14.79
N LEU A 118 -15.89 9.23 -14.25
CA LEU A 118 -17.03 8.53 -14.87
C LEU A 118 -18.35 9.27 -14.59
N GLU A 119 -18.52 9.79 -13.37
CA GLU A 119 -19.68 10.59 -12.97
C GLU A 119 -19.76 11.91 -13.74
N VAL A 120 -18.63 12.61 -13.93
CA VAL A 120 -18.57 13.89 -14.66
C VAL A 120 -18.76 13.74 -16.18
N ARG A 121 -18.46 12.56 -16.76
CA ARG A 121 -18.63 12.31 -18.21
C ARG A 121 -20.04 11.87 -18.59
N ARG A 122 -20.78 11.21 -17.69
CA ARG A 122 -22.17 10.78 -17.91
C ARG A 122 -23.28 11.86 -18.05
N PRO A 123 -23.15 13.13 -17.61
CA PRO A 123 -24.26 14.09 -17.70
C PRO A 123 -24.55 14.57 -19.12
N ALA A 124 -23.62 14.36 -20.08
CA ALA A 124 -23.74 14.91 -21.43
C ALA A 124 -24.52 14.01 -22.41
N GLU A 125 -24.79 12.75 -22.07
CA GLU A 125 -25.43 11.78 -22.97
C GLU A 125 -26.97 11.69 -22.82
N HIS A 126 -27.59 12.46 -21.90
CA HIS A 126 -29.03 12.36 -21.62
C HIS A 126 -29.92 13.50 -22.14
N THR A 127 -29.38 14.45 -22.92
CA THR A 127 -30.13 15.67 -23.32
C THR A 127 -30.30 15.86 -24.83
N SER A 128 -29.96 14.91 -25.70
CA SER A 128 -30.17 15.09 -27.15
C SER A 128 -30.69 13.83 -27.84
N ASP A 129 -31.83 13.33 -27.37
CA ASP A 129 -32.65 12.41 -28.15
C ASP A 129 -34.13 12.79 -28.01
N THR A 130 -34.45 14.03 -28.42
CA THR A 130 -35.80 14.34 -28.88
C THR A 130 -35.72 14.42 -30.40
N PRO A 131 -36.14 13.40 -31.16
CA PRO A 131 -36.27 13.53 -32.59
C PRO A 131 -37.36 14.58 -32.82
N ALA A 132 -36.95 15.74 -33.32
CA ALA A 132 -37.87 16.75 -33.84
C ALA A 132 -38.68 16.09 -34.96
N ARG A 133 -39.89 15.68 -34.58
CA ARG A 133 -40.88 15.03 -35.44
C ARG A 133 -41.08 15.91 -36.67
N SER A 134 -40.66 15.38 -37.82
CA SER A 134 -40.94 15.91 -39.14
C SER A 134 -42.44 16.09 -39.33
N SER A 135 -42.90 17.32 -39.41
CA SER A 135 -44.15 17.66 -40.08
C SER A 135 -43.91 18.93 -40.86
N HIS A 136 -43.75 18.81 -42.17
CA HIS A 136 -44.49 19.60 -43.15
C HIS A 136 -44.28 18.97 -44.53
N ILE A 137 -45.25 18.12 -44.87
CA ILE A 137 -45.56 17.71 -46.23
C ILE A 137 -46.19 18.91 -46.94
N ALA A 138 -45.84 19.02 -48.22
CA ALA A 138 -46.26 20.03 -49.19
C ALA A 138 -47.78 20.22 -49.33
N ALA A 139 -48.18 21.46 -49.62
CA ALA A 139 -49.08 21.85 -50.70
C ALA A 139 -48.97 23.36 -50.92
#